data_AF-A0A7C7VMA6-F1
#
_entry.id   AF-A0A7C7VMA6-F1
#
_cell.length_a   1.000
_cell.length_b   1.000
_cell.length_c   1.000
_cell.angle_alpha   90.00
_cell.angle_beta   90.00
_cell.angle_gamma   90.00
#
_symmetry.space_group_name_H-M   'P 1'
#
loop_
_entity.id
_entity.type
_entity.pdbx_description
1 polymer ?
#
loop_
_entity_poly.entity_id
_entity_poly.type
_entity_poly.pdbx_seq_one_letter_code
_entity_poly.pdbx_strand_id
1 'polypeptide(L)'
;MPLTGFFSRFWRSKNNKGATTPRQMQLDIFHKTKTKNKAEISSTQLEHPSTVPVKRLREETEQKIKIFLSNVKEMKDLSLKMEELAKLYRSGEISKSIFDVIRAEMGAKLATLLEEQFNLREFLEVAKTKAKLEWAKEKLGLKEFEDKNKERYNPESTPHYPLIKWERIINSIDEAFNSLTIDDEISFITQYLNMIKERGQLSEVKRSRSFCKERLDEISKKWSTIRREKIEEIMNLELKASEVRDAIKETEARYAVGEFDESTYENRLGVLQGRLRSIETQIDEIRRYIDDVDMKLFRCLETLRGSP
;
A
#
# COMPACT_ATOMS: atom_id res chain seq x y z
N MET A 1 1.53 -22.71 37.86
CA MET A 1 1.85 -21.26 37.75
C MET A 1 0.89 -20.65 36.75
N PRO A 2 -0.06 -19.78 37.17
CA PRO A 2 -1.07 -19.26 36.26
C PRO A 2 -0.68 -17.87 35.75
N LEU A 3 -0.50 -17.74 34.44
CA LEU A 3 -0.44 -16.46 33.74
C LEU A 3 -1.48 -16.50 32.62
N THR A 4 -2.71 -16.16 32.94
CA THR A 4 -3.72 -15.82 31.94
C THR A 4 -4.66 -14.75 32.45
N GLY A 5 -4.77 -13.67 31.68
CA GLY A 5 -6.08 -13.01 31.49
C GLY A 5 -6.16 -11.53 31.82
N PHE A 6 -5.30 -10.68 31.25
CA PHE A 6 -5.54 -9.24 31.17
C PHE A 6 -5.99 -8.83 29.76
N PHE A 7 -7.17 -9.29 29.34
CA PHE A 7 -7.92 -8.67 28.24
C PHE A 7 -9.41 -8.83 28.53
N SER A 8 -9.97 -7.86 29.24
CA SER A 8 -11.41 -7.64 29.24
C SER A 8 -11.64 -6.13 29.14
N ARG A 9 -12.67 -5.76 28.37
CA ARG A 9 -13.15 -4.41 28.01
C ARG A 9 -12.68 -3.92 26.64
N PHE A 10 -13.41 -4.27 25.59
CA PHE A 10 -14.20 -3.28 24.85
C PHE A 10 -15.17 -3.94 23.85
N TRP A 11 -16.27 -4.53 24.33
CA TRP A 11 -17.47 -4.74 23.52
C TRP A 11 -18.70 -4.70 24.44
N ARG A 12 -19.49 -3.61 24.35
CA ARG A 12 -20.87 -3.60 24.82
C ARG A 12 -21.73 -2.88 23.78
N SER A 13 -22.44 -3.68 23.01
CA SER A 13 -23.61 -3.29 22.24
C SER A 13 -24.86 -3.70 23.03
N LYS A 14 -25.78 -2.76 23.30
CA LYS A 14 -27.21 -2.95 23.04
C LYS A 14 -28.04 -1.66 23.18
N ASN A 15 -28.83 -1.45 22.13
CA ASN A 15 -29.98 -0.57 21.91
C ASN A 15 -30.95 -0.40 23.10
N ASN A 16 -31.64 0.76 23.22
CA ASN A 16 -32.94 1.00 22.55
C ASN A 16 -33.56 2.40 22.80
N LYS A 17 -34.15 2.90 21.70
CA LYS A 17 -35.45 3.63 21.54
C LYS A 17 -35.64 5.05 22.11
N GLY A 18 -35.77 5.98 21.17
CA GLY A 18 -36.63 7.16 21.23
C GLY A 18 -37.02 7.56 19.80
N ALA A 19 -38.30 7.47 19.46
CA ALA A 19 -38.87 7.71 18.13
C ALA A 19 -39.25 9.18 17.94
N THR A 20 -39.08 9.74 16.72
CA THR A 20 -40.14 10.48 15.97
C THR A 20 -39.69 10.96 14.58
N THR A 21 -40.55 10.63 13.62
CA THR A 21 -40.98 11.30 12.37
C THR A 21 -40.02 11.67 11.21
N PRO A 22 -40.47 11.44 9.95
CA PRO A 22 -39.69 11.70 8.73
C PRO A 22 -39.94 13.12 8.19
N ARG A 23 -38.88 13.83 7.82
CA ARG A 23 -38.99 15.04 6.99
C ARG A 23 -38.52 14.75 5.58
N GLN A 24 -39.52 14.56 4.73
CA GLN A 24 -39.49 14.76 3.29
C GLN A 24 -39.20 16.26 3.04
N MET A 25 -38.13 16.58 2.31
CA MET A 25 -37.86 17.96 1.87
C MET A 25 -37.96 17.98 0.35
N GLN A 26 -38.99 18.71 -0.10
CA GLN A 26 -39.38 18.88 -1.49
C GLN A 26 -38.29 19.56 -2.31
N LEU A 27 -38.07 19.02 -3.50
CA LEU A 27 -37.53 19.72 -4.66
C LEU A 27 -38.64 20.61 -5.22
N ASP A 28 -38.42 21.91 -5.26
CA ASP A 28 -38.98 22.79 -6.27
C ASP A 28 -38.23 24.12 -6.22
N ILE A 29 -37.77 24.59 -7.38
CA ILE A 29 -37.58 25.98 -7.83
C ILE A 29 -36.66 25.88 -9.06
N PHE A 30 -37.28 25.72 -10.24
CA PHE A 30 -37.22 26.70 -11.32
C PHE A 30 -37.92 26.15 -12.56
N HIS A 31 -39.23 26.41 -12.63
CA HIS A 31 -39.92 26.51 -13.90
C HIS A 31 -39.96 27.99 -14.33
N LYS A 32 -39.44 28.21 -15.54
CA LYS A 32 -40.08 28.98 -16.62
C LYS A 32 -39.93 30.50 -16.60
N THR A 33 -39.12 30.98 -17.55
CA THR A 33 -39.55 32.02 -18.50
C THR A 33 -39.00 31.71 -19.90
N LYS A 34 -39.93 31.34 -20.79
CA LYS A 34 -39.75 31.41 -22.24
C LYS A 34 -40.16 32.80 -22.68
N THR A 35 -39.30 33.51 -23.38
CA THR A 35 -39.72 34.50 -24.40
C THR A 35 -38.79 34.40 -25.59
N LYS A 36 -39.44 34.26 -26.75
CA LYS A 36 -38.87 34.12 -28.10
C LYS A 36 -38.05 35.36 -28.47
N ASN A 37 -36.97 35.16 -29.20
CA ASN A 37 -36.68 35.89 -30.43
C ASN A 37 -35.85 35.00 -31.37
N LYS A 38 -36.25 34.98 -32.63
CA LYS A 38 -35.75 34.16 -33.73
C LYS A 38 -35.20 35.12 -34.77
N ALA A 39 -33.90 35.12 -35.02
CA ALA A 39 -33.27 35.31 -36.34
C ALA A 39 -31.74 35.32 -36.18
N GLU A 40 -31.11 34.37 -36.89
CA GLU A 40 -29.80 34.44 -37.55
C GLU A 40 -28.58 34.98 -36.76
N ILE A 41 -27.56 34.13 -36.60
CA ILE A 41 -26.18 34.35 -37.08
C ILE A 41 -25.29 33.16 -36.65
N SER A 42 -24.69 32.54 -37.66
CA SER A 42 -23.44 31.75 -37.69
C SER A 42 -23.24 30.58 -36.69
N SER A 43 -23.25 29.38 -37.29
CA SER A 43 -22.33 28.28 -37.04
C SER A 43 -21.06 28.66 -36.26
N THR A 44 -21.03 28.31 -34.97
CA THR A 44 -19.79 28.23 -34.19
C THR A 44 -19.75 26.86 -33.54
N GLN A 45 -18.62 26.21 -33.73
CA GLN A 45 -18.36 24.80 -33.43
C GLN A 45 -18.72 24.43 -31.99
N LEU A 46 -19.39 23.29 -31.85
CA LEU A 46 -19.43 22.53 -30.59
C LEU A 46 -17.99 22.20 -30.19
N GLU A 47 -17.55 22.77 -29.07
CA GLU A 47 -16.33 22.34 -28.38
C GLU A 47 -16.48 20.87 -27.99
N HIS A 48 -15.72 20.01 -28.68
CA HIS A 48 -15.45 18.66 -28.21
C HIS A 48 -14.65 18.74 -26.91
N PRO A 49 -14.98 17.94 -25.87
CA PRO A 49 -14.18 17.87 -24.67
C PRO A 49 -12.78 17.38 -25.06
N SER A 50 -11.78 18.23 -24.80
CA SER A 50 -10.36 17.98 -25.01
C SER A 50 -9.97 16.56 -24.57
N THR A 51 -9.90 15.65 -25.54
CA THR A 51 -9.25 14.35 -25.39
C THR A 51 -7.76 14.62 -25.33
N VAL A 52 -7.18 14.57 -24.12
CA VAL A 52 -5.72 14.52 -23.97
C VAL A 52 -5.22 13.38 -24.85
N PRO A 53 -4.34 13.62 -25.83
CA PRO A 53 -3.90 12.57 -26.74
C PRO A 53 -3.26 11.44 -25.93
N VAL A 54 -3.85 10.25 -26.00
CA VAL A 54 -3.44 9.05 -25.23
C VAL A 54 -1.93 8.77 -25.31
N LYS A 55 -1.31 9.08 -26.46
CA LYS A 55 0.14 8.96 -26.66
C LYS A 55 0.95 9.86 -25.73
N ARG A 56 0.54 11.11 -25.53
CA ARG A 56 1.23 12.06 -24.65
C ARG A 56 1.19 11.62 -23.19
N LEU A 57 0.01 11.22 -22.70
CA LEU A 57 -0.15 10.71 -21.34
C LEU A 57 0.71 9.47 -21.11
N ARG A 58 0.76 8.57 -22.10
CA ARG A 58 1.56 7.34 -22.02
C ARG A 58 3.06 7.65 -21.95
N GLU A 59 3.58 8.44 -22.87
CA GLU A 59 5.01 8.80 -22.94
C GLU A 59 5.45 9.51 -21.66
N GLU A 60 4.66 10.48 -21.18
CA GLU A 60 4.94 11.18 -19.93
C GLU A 60 4.93 10.23 -18.73
N THR A 61 3.94 9.33 -18.66
CA THR A 61 3.85 8.33 -17.58
C THR A 61 5.04 7.37 -17.61
N GLU A 62 5.42 6.85 -18.78
CA GLU A 62 6.57 5.95 -18.93
C GLU A 62 7.88 6.64 -18.52
N GLN A 63 8.05 7.94 -18.85
CA GLN A 63 9.20 8.71 -18.41
C GLN A 63 9.21 8.91 -16.89
N LYS A 64 8.06 9.27 -16.29
CA LYS A 64 7.92 9.48 -14.84
C LYS A 64 8.13 8.18 -14.06
N ILE A 65 7.69 7.04 -14.59
CA ILE A 65 7.98 5.70 -14.03
C ILE A 65 9.50 5.43 -14.03
N LYS A 66 10.20 5.72 -15.12
CA LYS A 66 11.67 5.52 -15.18
C LYS A 66 12.39 6.36 -14.12
N ILE A 67 12.00 7.62 -13.96
CA ILE A 67 12.58 8.49 -12.92
C ILE A 67 12.25 7.94 -11.53
N PHE A 68 10.99 7.55 -11.29
CA PHE A 68 10.57 6.95 -10.02
C PHE A 68 11.42 5.73 -9.65
N LEU A 69 11.61 4.79 -10.59
CA LEU A 69 12.41 3.59 -10.34
C LEU A 69 13.90 3.92 -10.11
N SER A 70 14.43 4.90 -10.83
CA SER A 70 15.80 5.39 -10.63
C SER A 70 15.96 6.00 -9.22
N ASN A 71 15.01 6.83 -8.79
CA ASN A 71 15.03 7.44 -7.47
C ASN A 71 14.93 6.38 -6.36
N VAL A 72 14.06 5.37 -6.50
CA VAL A 72 14.00 4.23 -5.55
C VAL A 72 15.35 3.53 -5.43
N LYS A 73 15.99 3.23 -6.57
CA LYS A 73 17.30 2.58 -6.58
C LYS A 73 18.34 3.44 -5.88
N GLU A 74 18.39 4.73 -6.21
CA GLU A 74 19.37 5.65 -5.64
C GLU A 74 19.17 5.86 -4.13
N MET A 75 17.92 5.95 -3.66
CA MET A 75 17.62 6.01 -2.22
C MET A 75 18.07 4.75 -1.48
N LYS A 76 17.89 3.56 -2.07
CA LYS A 76 18.38 2.30 -1.50
C LYS A 76 19.90 2.28 -1.40
N ASP A 77 20.59 2.63 -2.49
CA ASP A 77 22.06 2.69 -2.53
C ASP A 77 22.60 3.70 -1.51
N LEU A 78 21.95 4.86 -1.38
CA LEU A 78 22.34 5.90 -0.43
C LEU A 78 22.11 5.45 1.02
N SER A 79 20.99 4.78 1.31
CA SER A 79 20.72 4.24 2.65
C SER A 79 21.76 3.20 3.06
N LEU A 80 22.19 2.33 2.14
CA LEU A 80 23.27 1.37 2.40
C LEU A 80 24.60 2.07 2.70
N LYS A 81 24.97 3.09 1.90
CA LYS A 81 26.18 3.89 2.13
C LYS A 81 26.15 4.62 3.48
N MET A 82 24.99 5.11 3.91
CA MET A 82 24.83 5.73 5.24
C MET A 82 25.01 4.71 6.37
N GLU A 83 24.61 3.45 6.18
CA GLU A 83 24.85 2.38 7.15
C GLU A 83 26.34 2.01 7.23
N GLU A 84 27.02 1.91 6.10
CA GLU A 84 28.48 1.71 6.03
C GLU A 84 29.23 2.85 6.73
N LEU A 85 28.84 4.10 6.46
CA LEU A 85 29.39 5.28 7.13
C LEU A 85 29.21 5.20 8.66
N ALA A 86 28.05 4.71 9.12
CA ALA A 86 27.81 4.50 10.55
C ALA A 86 28.69 3.39 11.14
N LYS A 87 29.02 2.34 10.37
CA LYS A 87 29.96 1.28 10.79
C LYS A 87 31.38 1.82 10.95
N LEU A 88 31.87 2.60 9.98
CA LEU A 88 33.18 3.25 10.03
C LEU A 88 33.32 4.20 11.23
N TYR A 89 32.26 4.93 11.56
CA TYR A 89 32.25 5.78 12.75
C TYR A 89 32.31 4.96 14.04
N ARG A 90 31.56 3.84 14.12
CA ARG A 90 31.56 2.96 15.31
C ARG A 90 32.89 2.21 15.49
N SER A 91 33.57 1.85 14.41
CA SER A 91 34.91 1.23 14.47
C SER A 91 36.01 2.23 14.82
N GLY A 92 35.71 3.54 14.79
CA GLY A 92 36.67 4.61 15.06
C GLY A 92 37.60 4.92 13.89
N GLU A 93 37.32 4.38 12.70
CA GLU A 93 38.11 4.63 11.48
C GLU A 93 37.98 6.07 10.99
N ILE A 94 36.84 6.72 11.27
CA ILE A 94 36.61 8.13 10.95
C ILE A 94 36.27 8.93 12.20
N SER A 95 36.69 10.20 12.22
CA SER A 95 36.35 11.12 13.28
C SER A 95 34.87 11.51 13.21
N LYS A 96 34.32 11.95 14.35
CA LYS A 96 32.94 12.45 14.44
C LYS A 96 32.68 13.61 13.47
N SER A 97 33.63 14.53 13.32
CA SER A 97 33.47 15.67 12.41
C SER A 97 33.34 15.25 10.95
N ILE A 98 34.12 14.25 10.51
CA ILE A 98 34.03 13.69 9.15
C ILE A 98 32.69 12.99 8.96
N PHE A 99 32.29 12.18 9.94
CA PHE A 99 30.99 11.50 9.94
C PHE A 99 29.83 12.49 9.80
N ASP A 100 29.80 13.54 10.62
CA ASP A 100 28.71 14.52 10.63
C ASP A 100 28.59 15.27 9.29
N VAL A 101 29.71 15.64 8.66
CA VAL A 101 29.72 16.33 7.36
C VAL A 101 29.18 15.42 6.24
N ILE A 102 29.71 14.19 6.12
CA ILE A 102 29.29 13.25 5.07
C ILE A 102 27.82 12.86 5.28
N ARG A 103 27.41 12.61 6.53
CA ARG A 103 26.03 12.29 6.87
C ARG A 103 25.08 13.43 6.52
N ALA A 104 25.47 14.69 6.74
CA ALA A 104 24.65 15.84 6.39
C ALA A 104 24.47 15.98 4.86
N GLU A 105 25.53 15.73 4.08
CA GLU A 105 25.50 15.76 2.60
C GLU A 105 24.63 14.64 2.03
N MET A 106 24.90 13.38 2.41
CA MET A 106 24.08 12.24 2.01
C MET A 106 22.63 12.46 2.44
N GLY A 107 22.42 12.99 3.64
CA GLY A 107 21.11 13.30 4.14
C GLY A 107 20.36 14.36 3.33
N ALA A 108 21.05 15.42 2.88
CA ALA A 108 20.47 16.41 1.98
C ALA A 108 20.04 15.77 0.66
N LYS A 109 20.87 14.89 0.11
CA LYS A 109 20.57 14.18 -1.13
C LYS A 109 19.37 13.25 -0.99
N LEU A 110 19.28 12.51 0.13
CA LEU A 110 18.14 11.64 0.43
C LEU A 110 16.84 12.45 0.52
N ALA A 111 16.89 13.61 1.19
CA ALA A 111 15.76 14.51 1.32
C ALA A 111 15.22 14.95 -0.05
N THR A 112 16.10 15.40 -0.95
CA THR A 112 15.71 15.80 -2.31
C THR A 112 15.11 14.63 -3.10
N LEU A 113 15.76 13.46 -3.06
CA LEU A 113 15.24 12.27 -3.74
C LEU A 113 13.86 11.84 -3.22
N LEU A 114 13.63 11.94 -1.91
CA LEU A 114 12.37 11.56 -1.30
C LEU A 114 11.24 12.54 -1.67
N GLU A 115 11.52 13.85 -1.68
CA GLU A 115 10.56 14.86 -2.15
C GLU A 115 10.20 14.68 -3.62
N GLU A 116 11.20 14.44 -4.47
CA GLU A 116 10.96 14.10 -5.88
C GLU A 116 10.14 12.82 -6.02
N GLN A 117 10.49 11.79 -5.26
CA GLN A 117 9.80 10.50 -5.26
C GLN A 117 8.31 10.67 -4.94
N PHE A 118 8.03 11.52 -3.98
CA PHE A 118 6.68 11.84 -3.57
C PHE A 118 5.89 12.60 -4.64
N ASN A 119 6.48 13.62 -5.25
CA ASN A 119 5.86 14.35 -6.37
C ASN A 119 5.60 13.41 -7.57
N LEU A 120 6.53 12.50 -7.85
CA LEU A 120 6.36 11.47 -8.89
C LEU A 120 5.21 10.54 -8.56
N ARG A 121 5.09 10.10 -7.30
CA ARG A 121 3.98 9.24 -6.86
C ARG A 121 2.62 9.93 -7.04
N GLU A 122 2.49 11.18 -6.60
CA GLU A 122 1.25 11.94 -6.76
C GLU A 122 0.84 12.04 -8.23
N PHE A 123 1.79 12.38 -9.10
CA PHE A 123 1.56 12.40 -10.54
C PHE A 123 1.10 11.03 -11.07
N LEU A 124 1.76 9.94 -10.67
CA LEU A 124 1.44 8.59 -11.14
C LEU A 124 0.07 8.11 -10.62
N GLU A 125 -0.35 8.48 -9.41
CA GLU A 125 -1.72 8.20 -8.92
C GLU A 125 -2.78 8.94 -9.76
N VAL A 126 -2.52 10.20 -10.12
CA VAL A 126 -3.40 10.96 -11.03
C VAL A 126 -3.42 10.34 -12.43
N ALA A 127 -2.27 9.93 -12.96
CA ALA A 127 -2.20 9.25 -14.26
C ALA A 127 -2.96 7.92 -14.24
N LYS A 128 -2.85 7.15 -13.16
CA LYS A 128 -3.56 5.88 -12.95
C LYS A 128 -5.07 6.07 -12.88
N THR A 129 -5.55 7.06 -12.12
CA THR A 129 -7.00 7.36 -12.04
C THR A 129 -7.56 7.81 -13.39
N LYS A 130 -6.82 8.65 -14.14
CA LYS A 130 -7.17 9.02 -15.52
C LYS A 130 -7.22 7.81 -16.45
N ALA A 131 -6.21 6.93 -16.40
CA ALA A 131 -6.17 5.71 -17.21
C ALA A 131 -7.34 4.78 -16.88
N LYS A 132 -7.70 4.61 -15.60
CA LYS A 132 -8.88 3.82 -15.17
C LYS A 132 -10.18 4.42 -15.67
N LEU A 133 -10.30 5.76 -15.64
CA LEU A 133 -11.49 6.47 -16.11
C LEU A 133 -11.65 6.35 -17.63
N GLU A 134 -10.58 6.51 -18.41
CA GLU A 134 -10.61 6.33 -19.85
C GLU A 134 -10.83 4.86 -20.25
N TRP A 135 -10.24 3.91 -19.52
CA TRP A 135 -10.54 2.48 -19.68
C TRP A 135 -12.03 2.19 -19.44
N ALA A 136 -12.63 2.78 -18.41
CA ALA A 136 -14.05 2.60 -18.12
C ALA A 136 -14.95 3.23 -19.21
N LYS A 137 -14.60 4.42 -19.72
CA LYS A 137 -15.30 5.06 -20.84
C LYS A 137 -15.24 4.22 -22.11
N GLU A 138 -14.05 3.75 -22.49
CA GLU A 138 -13.88 2.88 -23.67
C GLU A 138 -14.64 1.56 -23.49
N LYS A 139 -14.61 0.97 -22.29
CA LYS A 139 -15.36 -0.26 -21.98
C LYS A 139 -16.88 -0.07 -22.07
N LEU A 140 -17.41 1.08 -21.66
CA LEU A 140 -18.83 1.41 -21.80
C LEU A 140 -19.20 1.66 -23.26
N GLY A 141 -18.38 2.42 -24.00
CA GLY A 141 -18.59 2.66 -25.43
C GLY A 141 -18.55 1.37 -26.27
N LEU A 142 -17.67 0.42 -25.90
CA LEU A 142 -17.62 -0.92 -26.51
C LEU A 142 -18.91 -1.70 -26.25
N LYS A 143 -19.43 -1.70 -25.01
CA LYS A 143 -20.69 -2.36 -24.67
C LYS A 143 -21.88 -1.76 -25.42
N GLU A 144 -21.97 -0.44 -25.50
CA GLU A 144 -23.03 0.24 -26.26
C GLU A 144 -22.96 -0.08 -27.77
N PHE A 145 -21.76 -0.25 -28.31
CA PHE A 145 -21.55 -0.65 -29.70
C PHE A 145 -21.90 -2.12 -29.96
N GLU A 146 -21.52 -3.02 -29.05
CA GLU A 146 -21.89 -4.44 -29.09
C GLU A 146 -23.41 -4.64 -28.97
N ASP A 147 -24.05 -3.93 -28.04
CA ASP A 147 -25.50 -4.02 -27.83
C ASP A 147 -26.31 -3.51 -29.04
N LYS A 148 -25.79 -2.51 -29.77
CA LYS A 148 -26.41 -2.00 -31.02
C LYS A 148 -26.19 -2.90 -32.23
N ASN A 149 -25.16 -3.75 -32.23
CA ASN A 149 -24.75 -4.56 -33.39
C ASN A 149 -24.96 -6.07 -33.19
N LYS A 150 -25.72 -6.49 -32.17
CA LYS A 150 -26.05 -7.91 -31.88
C LYS A 150 -26.62 -8.70 -33.06
N GLU A 151 -27.22 -8.04 -34.05
CA GLU A 151 -27.81 -8.71 -35.23
C GLU A 151 -26.82 -8.96 -36.39
N ARG A 152 -25.57 -8.47 -36.34
CA ARG A 152 -24.57 -8.65 -37.42
C ARG A 152 -23.18 -9.05 -36.94
N TYR A 153 -23.04 -9.48 -35.68
CA TYR A 153 -21.72 -9.65 -35.07
C TYR A 153 -21.14 -11.04 -35.30
N ASN A 154 -20.01 -11.11 -36.02
CA ASN A 154 -19.13 -12.26 -36.07
C ASN A 154 -18.10 -12.13 -34.93
N PRO A 155 -18.02 -13.07 -33.96
CA PRO A 155 -17.22 -12.92 -32.74
C PRO A 155 -15.69 -12.88 -32.97
N GLU A 156 -15.20 -13.19 -34.17
CA GLU A 156 -13.76 -13.35 -34.45
C GLU A 156 -12.99 -12.05 -34.75
N SER A 157 -13.66 -10.90 -34.89
CA SER A 157 -13.00 -9.61 -35.21
C SER A 157 -13.17 -8.54 -34.13
N THR A 158 -12.94 -8.90 -32.88
CA THR A 158 -13.09 -7.99 -31.75
C THR A 158 -12.01 -6.88 -31.77
N PRO A 159 -12.36 -5.59 -31.58
CA PRO A 159 -11.40 -4.51 -31.37
C PRO A 159 -10.86 -4.58 -29.93
N HIS A 160 -10.02 -5.57 -29.65
CA HIS A 160 -9.42 -5.83 -28.34
C HIS A 160 -8.22 -4.89 -28.02
N TYR A 161 -7.69 -4.22 -29.03
CA TYR A 161 -6.47 -3.40 -28.95
C TYR A 161 -6.55 -2.14 -28.03
N PRO A 162 -7.68 -1.41 -27.91
CA PRO A 162 -7.76 -0.20 -27.08
C PRO A 162 -7.78 -0.45 -25.57
N LEU A 163 -8.30 -1.59 -25.09
CA LEU A 163 -8.34 -1.85 -23.65
C LEU A 163 -6.94 -2.22 -23.10
N ILE A 164 -6.14 -2.92 -23.91
CA ILE A 164 -4.78 -3.38 -23.55
C ILE A 164 -3.83 -2.21 -23.26
N LYS A 165 -3.95 -1.08 -23.99
CA LYS A 165 -3.06 0.09 -23.78
C LYS A 165 -3.25 0.72 -22.39
N TRP A 166 -4.48 0.81 -21.90
CA TRP A 166 -4.77 1.40 -20.59
C TRP A 166 -4.40 0.45 -19.46
N GLU A 167 -4.70 -0.84 -19.64
CA GLU A 167 -4.28 -1.88 -18.71
C GLU A 167 -2.77 -1.93 -18.57
N ARG A 168 -2.02 -1.81 -19.67
CA ARG A 168 -0.55 -1.71 -19.62
C ARG A 168 -0.08 -0.52 -18.79
N ILE A 169 -0.64 0.67 -18.98
CA ILE A 169 -0.28 1.85 -18.19
C ILE A 169 -0.56 1.61 -16.70
N ILE A 170 -1.74 1.09 -16.37
CA ILE A 170 -2.13 0.80 -14.98
C ILE A 170 -1.17 -0.20 -14.35
N ASN A 171 -0.91 -1.32 -15.04
CA ASN A 171 -0.01 -2.37 -14.56
C ASN A 171 1.43 -1.86 -14.38
N SER A 172 1.95 -1.05 -15.31
CA SER A 172 3.29 -0.46 -15.16
C SER A 172 3.38 0.51 -13.98
N ILE A 173 2.32 1.28 -13.70
CA ILE A 173 2.27 2.12 -12.49
C ILE A 173 2.22 1.26 -11.23
N ASP A 174 1.42 0.19 -11.24
CA ASP A 174 1.31 -0.73 -10.11
C ASP A 174 2.63 -1.46 -9.81
N GLU A 175 3.33 -1.94 -10.85
CA GLU A 175 4.68 -2.49 -10.74
C GLU A 175 5.66 -1.47 -10.16
N ALA A 176 5.62 -0.23 -10.65
CA ALA A 176 6.45 0.84 -10.11
C ALA A 176 6.16 1.09 -8.62
N PHE A 177 4.89 1.17 -8.23
CA PHE A 177 4.51 1.33 -6.82
C PHE A 177 4.91 0.15 -5.94
N ASN A 178 4.90 -1.07 -6.48
CA ASN A 178 5.31 -2.28 -5.75
C ASN A 178 6.85 -2.40 -5.60
N SER A 179 7.63 -1.68 -6.41
CA SER A 179 9.10 -1.63 -6.25
C SER A 179 9.56 -0.96 -4.95
N LEU A 180 8.70 -0.12 -4.35
CA LEU A 180 8.92 0.53 -3.07
C LEU A 180 8.03 -0.13 -2.02
N THR A 181 8.64 -0.99 -1.21
CA THR A 181 7.91 -1.67 -0.13
C THR A 181 7.51 -0.69 0.96
N ILE A 182 6.49 -1.03 1.75
CA ILE A 182 6.11 -0.23 2.93
C ILE A 182 7.28 -0.09 3.89
N ASP A 183 8.09 -1.13 4.06
CA ASP A 183 9.22 -1.12 4.98
C ASP A 183 10.32 -0.15 4.54
N ASP A 184 10.68 -0.19 3.26
CA ASP A 184 11.62 0.74 2.64
C ASP A 184 11.12 2.20 2.82
N GLU A 185 9.83 2.42 2.53
CA GLU A 185 9.24 3.74 2.57
C GLU A 185 9.17 4.32 3.99
N ILE A 186 8.78 3.52 4.98
CA ILE A 186 8.81 3.93 6.39
C ILE A 186 10.25 4.23 6.80
N SER A 187 11.23 3.44 6.35
CA SER A 187 12.64 3.66 6.66
C SER A 187 13.16 4.98 6.07
N PHE A 188 12.82 5.29 4.81
CA PHE A 188 13.19 6.58 4.20
C PHE A 188 12.51 7.76 4.90
N ILE A 189 11.21 7.65 5.24
CA ILE A 189 10.50 8.68 6.00
C ILE A 189 11.12 8.87 7.38
N THR A 190 11.50 7.79 8.06
CA THR A 190 12.15 7.86 9.38
C THR A 190 13.46 8.63 9.28
N GLN A 191 14.31 8.29 8.30
CA GLN A 191 15.58 8.97 8.07
C GLN A 191 15.35 10.45 7.77
N TYR A 192 14.40 10.77 6.90
CA TYR A 192 14.03 12.14 6.55
C TYR A 192 13.54 12.96 7.74
N LEU A 193 12.63 12.41 8.55
CA LEU A 193 12.12 13.08 9.76
C LEU A 193 13.23 13.36 10.78
N ASN A 194 14.18 12.43 10.95
CA ASN A 194 15.34 12.64 11.82
C ASN A 194 16.22 13.79 11.33
N MET A 195 16.46 13.88 10.02
CA MET A 195 17.29 14.95 9.44
C MET A 195 16.62 16.33 9.55
N ILE A 196 15.31 16.40 9.31
CA ILE A 196 14.56 17.65 9.46
C ILE A 196 14.56 18.12 10.92
N LYS A 197 14.47 17.19 11.87
CA LYS A 197 14.57 17.49 13.30
C LYS A 197 15.91 18.12 13.66
N GLU A 198 16.99 17.71 13.00
CA GLU A 198 18.35 18.25 13.21
C GLU A 198 18.56 19.65 12.58
N ARG A 199 17.80 20.03 11.54
CA ARG A 199 18.03 21.28 10.76
C ARG A 199 17.32 22.55 11.24
N GLY A 200 16.30 22.47 12.09
CA GLY A 200 15.71 23.63 12.80
C GLY A 200 15.03 24.76 11.98
N GLN A 201 14.99 24.72 10.64
CA GLN A 201 14.39 25.78 9.80
C GLN A 201 12.86 25.68 9.70
N LEU A 202 12.15 26.47 10.53
CA LEU A 202 10.70 26.34 10.80
C LEU A 202 9.74 26.25 9.59
N SER A 203 9.96 26.98 8.50
CA SER A 203 8.97 27.10 7.40
C SER A 203 8.97 25.89 6.46
N GLU A 204 10.15 25.45 6.03
CA GLU A 204 10.33 24.26 5.19
C GLU A 204 10.00 22.98 5.98
N VAL A 205 10.41 22.94 7.26
CA VAL A 205 10.07 21.87 8.21
C VAL A 205 8.55 21.63 8.28
N LYS A 206 7.72 22.68 8.27
CA LYS A 206 6.26 22.52 8.39
C LYS A 206 5.65 21.85 7.16
N ARG A 207 6.08 22.23 5.95
CA ARG A 207 5.61 21.63 4.69
C ARG A 207 6.04 20.17 4.59
N SER A 208 7.31 19.90 4.85
CA SER A 208 7.86 18.54 4.83
C SER A 208 7.21 17.62 5.87
N ARG A 209 6.88 18.14 7.06
CA ARG A 209 6.15 17.39 8.09
C ARG A 209 4.70 17.10 7.70
N SER A 210 3.97 18.06 7.15
CA SER A 210 2.61 17.80 6.65
C SER A 210 2.63 16.75 5.55
N PHE A 211 3.64 16.80 4.69
CA PHE A 211 3.82 15.84 3.62
C PHE A 211 4.07 14.42 4.16
N CYS A 212 5.01 14.28 5.10
CA CYS A 212 5.27 12.99 5.75
C CYS A 212 4.05 12.45 6.49
N LYS A 213 3.27 13.34 7.12
CA LYS A 213 2.05 12.95 7.82
C LYS A 213 1.01 12.37 6.88
N GLU A 214 0.72 13.06 5.78
CA GLU A 214 -0.21 12.56 4.75
C GLU A 214 0.26 11.20 4.22
N ARG A 215 1.56 11.07 3.94
CA ARG A 215 2.10 9.82 3.44
C ARG A 215 2.05 8.69 4.46
N LEU A 216 2.34 8.96 5.72
CA LEU A 216 2.23 7.98 6.80
C LEU A 216 0.77 7.56 7.05
N ASP A 217 -0.20 8.45 6.86
CA ASP A 217 -1.63 8.10 6.94
C ASP A 217 -2.01 7.13 5.81
N GLU A 218 -1.50 7.32 4.59
CA GLU A 218 -1.69 6.37 3.48
C GLU A 218 -1.00 5.03 3.73
N ILE A 219 0.25 5.06 4.21
CA ILE A 219 0.98 3.85 4.59
C ILE A 219 0.25 3.11 5.71
N SER A 220 -0.26 3.81 6.72
CA SER A 220 -1.02 3.22 7.82
C SER A 220 -2.30 2.53 7.34
N LYS A 221 -3.00 3.11 6.35
CA LYS A 221 -4.17 2.47 5.72
C LYS A 221 -3.77 1.19 4.98
N LYS A 222 -2.73 1.25 4.15
CA LYS A 222 -2.22 0.07 3.42
C LYS A 222 -1.75 -1.02 4.38
N TRP A 223 -1.00 -0.64 5.41
CA TRP A 223 -0.53 -1.53 6.46
C TRP A 223 -1.67 -2.19 7.22
N SER A 224 -2.77 -1.48 7.49
CA SER A 224 -3.94 -2.06 8.16
C SER A 224 -4.56 -3.21 7.36
N THR A 225 -4.51 -3.15 6.02
CA THR A 225 -4.95 -4.24 5.15
C THR A 225 -3.97 -5.41 5.21
N ILE A 226 -2.68 -5.16 4.99
CA ILE A 226 -1.63 -6.19 5.00
C ILE A 226 -1.55 -6.89 6.36
N ARG A 227 -1.58 -6.13 7.45
CA ARG A 227 -1.60 -6.67 8.81
C ARG A 227 -2.77 -7.62 9.02
N ARG A 228 -3.96 -7.28 8.49
CA ARG A 228 -5.13 -8.16 8.60
C ARG A 228 -4.92 -9.46 7.84
N GLU A 229 -4.40 -9.41 6.62
CA GLU A 229 -4.04 -10.58 5.83
C GLU A 229 -3.01 -11.45 6.55
N LYS A 230 -2.00 -10.83 7.18
CA LYS A 230 -0.98 -11.54 7.99
C LYS A 230 -1.54 -12.17 9.26
N ILE A 231 -2.51 -11.53 9.92
CA ILE A 231 -3.22 -12.12 11.05
C ILE A 231 -4.06 -13.32 10.59
N GLU A 232 -4.73 -13.23 9.44
CA GLU A 232 -5.46 -14.35 8.86
C GLU A 232 -4.53 -15.51 8.49
N GLU A 233 -3.35 -15.23 7.95
CA GLU A 233 -2.30 -16.22 7.70
C GLU A 233 -1.88 -16.94 9.00
N ILE A 234 -1.65 -16.20 10.08
CA ILE A 234 -1.38 -16.77 11.41
C ILE A 234 -2.52 -17.67 11.88
N MET A 235 -3.78 -17.23 11.78
CA MET A 235 -4.93 -18.02 12.19
C MET A 235 -5.03 -19.36 11.43
N ASN A 236 -4.77 -19.32 10.12
CA ASN A 236 -4.74 -20.53 9.29
C ASN A 236 -3.59 -21.48 9.66
N LEU A 237 -2.42 -20.93 10.01
CA LEU A 237 -1.29 -21.71 10.52
C LEU A 237 -1.58 -22.30 11.91
N GLU A 238 -2.23 -21.55 12.80
CA GLU A 238 -2.64 -22.02 14.13
C GLU A 238 -3.64 -23.19 14.04
N LEU A 239 -4.56 -23.14 13.08
CA LEU A 239 -5.46 -24.26 12.78
C LEU A 239 -4.68 -25.51 12.35
N LYS A 240 -3.77 -25.37 11.38
CA LYS A 240 -2.88 -26.47 10.94
C LYS A 240 -2.03 -27.01 12.08
N ALA A 241 -1.52 -26.15 12.96
CA ALA A 241 -0.78 -26.57 14.15
C ALA A 241 -1.65 -27.37 15.12
N SER A 242 -2.95 -27.06 15.22
CA SER A 242 -3.90 -27.87 16.01
C SER A 242 -4.09 -29.25 15.39
N GLU A 243 -4.31 -29.33 14.07
CA GLU A 243 -4.45 -30.60 13.36
C GLU A 243 -3.23 -31.50 13.54
N VAL A 244 -2.02 -30.93 13.43
CA VAL A 244 -0.77 -31.67 13.65
C VAL A 244 -0.65 -32.14 15.11
N ARG A 245 -1.04 -31.30 16.09
CA ARG A 245 -1.05 -31.68 17.51
C ARG A 245 -2.02 -32.83 17.79
N ASP A 246 -3.18 -32.85 17.14
CA ASP A 246 -4.13 -33.94 17.29
C ASP A 246 -3.64 -35.22 16.61
N ALA A 247 -2.97 -35.13 15.46
CA ALA A 247 -2.30 -36.27 14.82
C ALA A 247 -1.14 -36.84 15.66
N ILE A 248 -0.42 -35.99 16.42
CA ILE A 248 0.59 -36.45 17.39
C ILE A 248 -0.07 -37.28 18.48
N LYS A 249 -1.14 -36.77 19.11
CA LYS A 249 -1.88 -37.52 20.14
C LYS A 249 -2.45 -38.83 19.62
N GLU A 250 -2.98 -38.84 18.40
CA GLU A 250 -3.46 -40.05 17.74
C GLU A 250 -2.32 -41.07 17.56
N THR A 251 -1.13 -40.61 17.15
CA THR A 251 0.05 -41.46 16.97
C THR A 251 0.53 -42.04 18.31
N GLU A 252 0.55 -41.24 19.37
CA GLU A 252 0.85 -41.68 20.73
C GLU A 252 -0.17 -42.70 21.24
N ALA A 253 -1.47 -42.46 21.01
CA ALA A 253 -2.53 -43.39 21.42
C ALA A 253 -2.43 -44.73 20.70
N ARG A 254 -2.18 -44.73 19.38
CA ARG A 254 -1.98 -45.94 18.57
C ARG A 254 -0.78 -46.76 19.02
N TYR A 255 0.33 -46.10 19.34
CA TYR A 255 1.48 -46.77 19.92
C TYR A 255 1.15 -47.38 21.28
N ALA A 256 0.45 -46.65 22.15
CA ALA A 256 0.07 -47.13 23.48
C ALA A 256 -0.85 -48.36 23.46
N VAL A 257 -1.74 -48.48 22.46
CA VAL A 257 -2.58 -49.68 22.27
C VAL A 257 -1.86 -50.82 21.52
N GLY A 258 -0.60 -50.61 21.11
CA GLY A 258 0.22 -51.60 20.42
C GLY A 258 -0.05 -51.74 18.92
N GLU A 259 -0.77 -50.80 18.29
CA GLU A 259 -0.98 -50.80 16.82
C GLU A 259 0.30 -50.43 16.05
N PHE A 260 1.18 -49.63 16.65
CA PHE A 260 2.47 -49.26 16.08
C PHE A 260 3.62 -49.94 16.80
N ASP A 261 4.60 -50.42 16.03
CA ASP A 261 5.92 -50.73 16.56
C ASP A 261 6.70 -49.43 16.88
N GLU A 262 7.78 -49.57 17.65
CA GLU A 262 8.62 -48.47 18.10
C GLU A 262 9.19 -47.65 16.93
N SER A 263 9.67 -48.33 15.87
CA SER A 263 10.25 -47.65 14.71
C SER A 263 9.22 -46.81 13.94
N THR A 264 8.01 -47.34 13.77
CA THR A 264 6.89 -46.66 13.10
C THR A 264 6.42 -45.46 13.92
N TYR A 265 6.33 -45.62 15.24
CA TYR A 265 6.00 -44.55 16.16
C TYR A 265 7.02 -43.42 16.11
N GLU A 266 8.31 -43.72 16.31
CA GLU A 266 9.38 -42.72 16.34
C GLU A 266 9.47 -41.94 15.02
N ASN A 267 9.37 -42.63 13.89
CA ASN A 267 9.41 -41.98 12.57
C ASN A 267 8.22 -41.03 12.39
N ARG A 268 6.99 -41.50 12.63
CA ARG A 268 5.78 -40.67 12.47
C ARG A 268 5.79 -39.48 13.43
N LEU A 269 6.17 -39.71 14.68
CA LEU A 269 6.26 -38.66 15.68
C LEU A 269 7.31 -37.61 15.27
N GLY A 270 8.50 -38.05 14.82
CA GLY A 270 9.55 -37.16 14.35
C GLY A 270 9.11 -36.26 13.20
N VAL A 271 8.41 -36.83 12.19
CA VAL A 271 7.86 -36.05 11.06
C VAL A 271 6.82 -35.03 11.55
N LEU A 272 5.88 -35.44 12.40
CA LEU A 272 4.83 -34.55 12.91
C LEU A 272 5.40 -33.44 13.80
N GLN A 273 6.36 -33.75 14.67
CA GLN A 273 7.05 -32.76 15.49
C GLN A 273 7.87 -31.79 14.63
N GLY A 274 8.55 -32.27 13.59
CA GLY A 274 9.26 -31.42 12.63
C GLY A 274 8.31 -30.45 11.91
N ARG A 275 7.15 -30.95 11.47
CA ARG A 275 6.10 -30.12 10.85
C ARG A 275 5.54 -29.09 11.83
N LEU A 276 5.28 -29.48 13.08
CA LEU A 276 4.78 -28.57 14.11
C LEU A 276 5.77 -27.41 14.35
N ARG A 277 7.05 -27.72 14.54
CA ARG A 277 8.11 -26.70 14.73
C ARG A 277 8.22 -25.75 13.54
N SER A 278 8.09 -26.27 12.32
CA SER A 278 8.11 -25.46 11.10
C SER A 278 6.93 -24.46 11.07
N ILE A 279 5.73 -24.92 11.41
CA ILE A 279 4.54 -24.05 11.50
C ILE A 279 4.71 -22.98 12.59
N GLU A 280 5.19 -23.36 13.78
CA GLU A 280 5.44 -22.43 14.88
C GLU A 280 6.47 -21.35 14.50
N THR A 281 7.54 -21.76 13.81
CA THR A 281 8.57 -20.84 13.30
C THR A 281 7.98 -19.81 12.33
N GLN A 282 7.12 -20.25 11.40
CA GLN A 282 6.45 -19.35 10.45
C GLN A 282 5.52 -18.36 11.16
N ILE A 283 4.76 -18.81 12.17
CA ILE A 283 3.92 -17.92 12.99
C ILE A 283 4.78 -16.85 13.65
N ASP A 284 5.90 -17.23 14.25
CA ASP A 284 6.80 -16.30 14.94
C ASP A 284 7.52 -15.34 13.97
N GLU A 285 7.84 -15.75 12.75
CA GLU A 285 8.34 -14.87 11.69
C GLU A 285 7.31 -13.80 11.31
N ILE A 286 6.05 -14.20 11.09
CA ILE A 286 4.98 -13.25 10.75
C ILE A 286 4.72 -12.27 11.90
N ARG A 287 4.67 -12.75 13.16
CA ARG A 287 4.49 -11.89 14.33
C ARG A 287 5.61 -10.86 14.46
N ARG A 288 6.87 -11.30 14.32
CA ARG A 288 8.04 -10.40 14.35
C ARG A 288 7.97 -9.35 13.25
N TYR A 289 7.54 -9.72 12.04
CA TYR A 289 7.35 -8.78 10.95
C TYR A 289 6.27 -7.73 11.26
N ILE A 290 5.13 -8.15 11.81
CA ILE A 290 4.06 -7.23 12.22
C ILE A 290 4.56 -6.25 13.26
N ASP A 291 5.24 -6.75 14.30
CA ASP A 291 5.75 -5.92 15.39
C ASP A 291 6.82 -4.93 14.91
N ASP A 292 7.72 -5.34 14.03
CA ASP A 292 8.76 -4.46 13.47
C ASP A 292 8.15 -3.28 12.68
N VAL A 293 7.21 -3.57 11.78
CA VAL A 293 6.54 -2.54 10.99
C VAL A 293 5.68 -1.63 11.87
N ASP A 294 4.92 -2.18 12.83
CA ASP A 294 4.15 -1.41 13.81
C ASP A 294 5.06 -0.45 14.60
N MET A 295 6.21 -0.94 15.07
CA MET A 295 7.18 -0.15 15.83
C MET A 295 7.81 0.96 14.98
N LYS A 296 8.17 0.67 13.72
CA LYS A 296 8.69 1.68 12.79
C LYS A 296 7.65 2.76 12.50
N LEU A 297 6.40 2.37 12.22
CA LEU A 297 5.30 3.31 11.97
C LEU A 297 5.02 4.17 13.21
N PHE A 298 4.99 3.55 14.40
CA PHE A 298 4.79 4.26 15.66
C PHE A 298 5.88 5.31 15.90
N ARG A 299 7.15 4.96 15.72
CA ARG A 299 8.29 5.90 15.85
C ARG A 299 8.18 7.09 14.89
N CYS A 300 7.78 6.86 13.64
CA CYS A 300 7.52 7.93 12.67
C CYS A 300 6.43 8.89 13.16
N LEU A 301 5.30 8.34 13.62
CA LEU A 301 4.18 9.14 14.13
C LEU A 301 4.53 9.89 15.41
N GLU A 302 5.31 9.30 16.31
CA GLU A 302 5.83 9.98 17.49
C GLU A 302 6.78 11.12 17.11
N THR A 303 7.67 10.91 16.15
CA THR A 303 8.60 11.94 15.68
C THR A 303 7.85 13.16 15.10
N LEU A 304 6.70 12.91 14.46
CA LEU A 304 5.81 13.98 13.99
C LEU A 304 5.05 14.70 15.12
N ARG A 305 4.75 14.03 16.24
CA ARG A 305 4.07 14.62 17.40
C ARG A 305 5.02 15.33 18.37
N GLY A 306 6.26 14.84 18.50
CA GLY A 306 7.20 15.18 19.56
C GLY A 306 8.08 16.41 19.32
N SER A 307 7.60 17.44 18.61
CA SER A 307 8.32 18.72 18.47
C SER A 307 7.36 19.87 18.72
N PRO A 308 7.63 20.73 19.72
CA PRO A 308 6.93 22.00 19.89
C PRO A 308 7.12 22.93 18.68
#